data_AF-A0A6P7TJP2-F1
#
_entry.id   AF-A0A6P7TJP2-F1
#
_cell.length_a   1.000
_cell.length_b   1.000
_cell.length_c   1.000
_cell.angle_alpha   90.00
_cell.angle_beta   90.00
_cell.angle_gamma   90.00
#
_symmetry.space_group_name_H-M   'P 1'
#
loop_
_entity.id
_entity.type
_entity.pdbx_description
1 polymer ?
#
loop_
_entity_poly.entity_id
_entity_poly.type
_entity_poly.pdbx_seq_one_letter_code
_entity_poly.pdbx_strand_id
1 'polypeptide(L)'
;MGKRYYCDFCDKSFADLPNNRKKHINGSLHQRMRKQHYDAFRDAESILAEEAHKIPCKQLLRTGTCNFGPNCRFSHLTADTRLELEMEIWAKKEEAKQKLLERKRSAIAPTFEDWLEKRAKRPKKKVLPTMALPEWTLPPQLLYLPSIPLSLQPPQVEDFKSIPRIDWG
;
A
#
# COMPACT_ATOMS: atom_id res chain seq x y z
N MET A 1 -10.28 33.57 27.26
CA MET A 1 -9.34 33.37 26.13
C MET A 1 -10.12 32.84 24.93
N GLY A 2 -10.17 33.57 23.82
CA GLY A 2 -10.93 33.17 22.63
C GLY A 2 -10.18 32.14 21.77
N LYS A 3 -10.93 31.32 21.02
CA LYS A 3 -10.37 30.38 20.03
C LYS A 3 -9.62 31.19 18.95
N ARG A 4 -8.45 30.71 18.53
CA ARG A 4 -7.64 31.30 17.46
C ARG A 4 -7.60 30.34 16.27
N TYR A 5 -7.76 30.87 15.07
CA TYR A 5 -7.61 30.13 13.83
C TYR A 5 -6.18 30.29 13.31
N TYR A 6 -5.57 29.18 12.88
CA TYR A 6 -4.28 29.12 12.22
C TYR A 6 -4.45 28.73 10.75
N CYS A 7 -3.73 29.39 9.85
CA CYS A 7 -3.68 29.02 8.44
C CYS A 7 -2.29 28.52 8.06
N ASP A 8 -2.21 27.25 7.67
CA ASP A 8 -0.95 26.57 7.29
C ASP A 8 -0.31 27.16 6.03
N PHE A 9 -1.09 27.75 5.11
CA PHE A 9 -0.53 28.35 3.89
C PHE A 9 0.09 29.73 4.14
N CYS A 10 -0.30 30.41 5.21
CA CYS A 10 0.06 31.81 5.47
C CYS A 10 0.88 32.00 6.74
N ASP A 11 1.06 30.94 7.55
CA ASP A 11 1.70 30.94 8.87
C ASP A 11 1.22 32.06 9.80
N LYS A 12 -0.11 32.30 9.80
CA LYS A 12 -0.73 33.39 10.56
C LYS A 12 -1.82 32.85 11.49
N SER A 13 -1.81 33.30 12.74
CA SER A 13 -2.86 33.04 13.72
C SER A 13 -3.68 34.30 14.02
N PHE A 14 -5.01 34.21 13.94
CA PHE A 14 -5.92 35.32 14.25
C PHE A 14 -7.13 34.83 15.06
N ALA A 15 -7.95 35.75 15.57
CA ALA A 15 -9.14 35.39 16.34
C ALA A 15 -10.17 34.64 15.46
N ASP A 16 -10.64 33.48 15.93
CA ASP A 16 -11.52 32.60 15.15
C ASP A 16 -12.97 33.12 15.11
N LEU A 17 -13.18 34.09 14.22
CA LEU A 17 -14.49 34.59 13.84
C LEU A 17 -14.80 34.09 12.42
N PRO A 18 -15.97 33.49 12.16
CA PRO A 18 -16.31 32.93 10.85
C PRO A 18 -16.13 33.92 9.68
N ASN A 19 -16.46 35.19 9.91
CA ASN A 19 -16.30 36.25 8.91
C ASN A 19 -14.81 36.55 8.64
N ASN A 20 -13.98 36.60 9.68
CA ASN A 20 -12.53 36.83 9.54
C ASN A 20 -11.87 35.67 8.78
N ARG A 21 -12.26 34.43 9.07
CA ARG A 21 -11.77 33.24 8.36
C ARG A 21 -12.12 33.30 6.87
N LYS A 22 -13.37 33.64 6.54
CA LYS A 22 -13.81 33.77 5.14
C LYS A 22 -13.06 34.88 4.39
N LYS A 23 -12.87 36.04 5.02
CA LYS A 23 -12.08 37.16 4.45
C LYS A 23 -10.61 36.76 4.24
N HIS A 24 -10.03 36.02 5.18
CA HIS A 24 -8.66 35.53 5.05
C HIS A 24 -8.51 34.56 3.86
N ILE A 25 -9.37 33.54 3.76
CA ILE A 25 -9.30 32.51 2.71
C ILE A 25 -9.53 33.11 1.31
N ASN A 26 -10.47 34.06 1.21
CA ASN A 26 -10.76 34.75 -0.05
C ASN A 26 -9.76 35.87 -0.39
N GLY A 27 -8.81 36.16 0.51
CA GLY A 27 -7.79 37.17 0.30
C GLY A 27 -6.79 36.75 -0.79
N SER A 28 -6.36 37.71 -1.61
CA SER A 28 -5.40 37.48 -2.69
C SER A 28 -4.07 36.91 -2.20
N LEU A 29 -3.63 37.31 -1.00
CA LEU A 29 -2.43 36.76 -0.36
C LEU A 29 -2.58 35.25 -0.10
N HIS A 30 -3.68 34.83 0.53
CA HIS A 30 -3.93 33.41 0.79
C HIS A 30 -4.03 32.61 -0.51
N GLN A 31 -4.74 33.14 -1.51
CA GLN A 31 -4.84 32.50 -2.84
C GLN A 31 -3.48 32.33 -3.50
N ARG A 32 -2.61 33.34 -3.45
CA ARG A 32 -1.24 33.27 -3.99
C ARG A 32 -0.39 32.25 -3.25
N MET A 33 -0.37 32.29 -1.91
CA MET A 33 0.42 31.36 -1.10
C MET A 33 -0.05 29.92 -1.29
N ARG A 34 -1.38 29.72 -1.32
CA ARG A 34 -1.99 28.41 -1.61
C ARG A 34 -1.57 27.90 -2.98
N LYS A 35 -1.62 28.73 -4.02
CA LYS A 35 -1.17 28.36 -5.37
C LYS A 35 0.31 27.98 -5.36
N GLN A 36 1.18 28.81 -4.76
CA GLN A 36 2.62 28.53 -4.66
C GLN A 36 2.91 27.21 -3.94
N HIS A 37 2.17 26.90 -2.89
CA HIS A 37 2.28 25.62 -2.20
C HIS A 37 1.99 24.46 -3.15
N TYR A 38 0.86 24.48 -3.88
CA TYR A 38 0.55 23.39 -4.82
C TYR A 38 1.47 23.36 -6.04
N ASP A 39 1.94 24.51 -6.52
CA ASP A 39 2.90 24.58 -7.63
C ASP A 39 4.24 23.90 -7.25
N ALA A 40 4.66 23.97 -5.99
CA ALA A 40 5.88 23.30 -5.50
C ALA A 40 5.79 21.77 -5.49
N PHE A 41 4.58 21.21 -5.41
CA PHE A 41 4.34 19.75 -5.43
C PHE A 41 3.74 19.28 -6.75
N ARG A 42 3.81 20.09 -7.80
CA ARG A 42 3.22 19.76 -9.09
C ARG A 42 4.10 18.76 -9.83
N ASP A 43 3.46 17.78 -10.47
CA ASP A 43 4.18 16.78 -11.25
C ASP A 43 4.85 17.40 -12.47
N ALA A 44 6.12 17.03 -12.70
CA ALA A 44 6.91 17.44 -13.86
C ALA A 44 6.18 17.17 -15.20
N GLU A 45 5.45 16.05 -15.29
CA GLU A 45 4.63 15.72 -16.47
C GLU A 45 3.51 16.76 -16.71
N SER A 46 2.82 17.17 -15.65
CA SER A 46 1.75 18.17 -15.73
C SER A 46 2.31 19.56 -16.08
N ILE A 47 3.45 19.93 -15.51
CA ILE A 47 4.15 21.19 -15.80
C ILE A 47 4.48 21.28 -17.29
N LEU A 48 5.20 20.26 -17.81
CA LEU A 48 5.65 20.22 -19.20
C LEU A 48 4.47 20.20 -20.18
N ALA A 49 3.41 19.44 -19.88
CA ALA A 49 2.20 19.41 -20.69
C ALA A 49 1.55 20.80 -20.76
N GLU A 50 1.35 21.48 -19.64
CA GLU A 50 0.71 22.79 -19.63
C GLU A 50 1.53 23.89 -20.29
N GLU A 51 2.85 23.83 -20.16
CA GLU A 51 3.74 24.84 -20.71
C GLU A 51 4.02 24.64 -22.20
N ALA A 52 3.97 23.40 -22.69
CA ALA A 52 4.01 23.10 -24.12
C ALA A 52 2.88 23.78 -24.89
N HIS A 53 1.72 23.97 -24.27
CA HIS A 53 0.57 24.66 -24.89
C HIS A 53 0.60 26.19 -24.72
N LYS A 54 1.52 26.72 -23.91
CA LYS A 54 1.62 28.16 -23.64
C LYS A 54 2.63 28.81 -24.59
N ILE A 55 2.27 30.00 -25.08
CA ILE A 55 3.17 30.86 -25.85
C ILE A 55 4.29 31.35 -24.91
N PRO A 56 5.57 31.36 -25.34
CA PRO A 56 6.67 31.82 -24.51
C PRO A 56 6.56 33.33 -24.21
N CYS A 57 6.97 33.72 -23.01
CA CYS A 57 6.88 35.09 -22.52
C CYS A 57 7.87 36.01 -23.24
N LYS A 58 7.37 36.88 -24.13
CA LYS A 58 8.19 37.84 -24.89
C LYS A 58 8.99 38.78 -23.99
N GLN A 59 8.42 39.22 -22.87
CA GLN A 59 9.09 40.14 -21.95
C GLN A 59 10.25 39.45 -21.21
N LEU A 60 10.06 38.18 -20.82
CA LEU A 60 11.13 37.39 -20.21
C LEU A 60 12.26 37.13 -21.23
N LEU A 61 11.90 36.78 -22.47
CA LEU A 61 12.86 36.57 -23.55
C LEU A 61 13.67 37.82 -23.90
N ARG A 62 13.03 39.00 -23.91
CA ARG A 62 13.67 40.25 -24.30
C ARG A 62 14.48 40.90 -23.17
N THR A 63 13.96 40.85 -21.94
CA THR A 63 14.47 41.65 -20.82
C THR A 63 15.11 40.78 -19.73
N GLY A 64 14.95 39.46 -19.79
CA GLY A 64 15.41 38.52 -18.75
C GLY A 64 14.57 38.53 -17.47
N THR A 65 13.64 39.49 -17.34
CA THR A 65 12.80 39.66 -16.14
C THR A 65 11.34 39.85 -16.52
N CYS A 66 10.43 39.18 -15.80
CA CYS A 66 8.99 39.31 -15.98
C CYS A 66 8.31 39.89 -14.73
N ASN A 67 7.62 41.02 -14.88
CA ASN A 67 6.90 41.71 -13.79
C ASN A 67 5.75 40.88 -13.18
N PHE A 68 5.25 39.88 -13.92
CA PHE A 68 4.16 39.01 -13.46
C PHE A 68 4.64 37.79 -12.67
N GLY A 69 5.95 37.51 -12.67
CA GLY A 69 6.57 36.40 -11.94
C GLY A 69 5.86 35.04 -12.19
N PRO A 70 5.52 34.27 -11.14
CA PRO A 70 4.88 32.94 -11.25
C PRO A 70 3.38 32.98 -11.64
N ASN A 71 2.78 34.18 -11.73
CA ASN A 71 1.41 34.35 -12.20
C ASN A 71 1.33 34.80 -13.67
N CYS A 72 2.46 34.77 -14.40
CA CYS A 72 2.44 35.10 -15.81
C CYS A 72 1.57 34.10 -16.60
N ARG A 73 0.80 34.61 -17.56
CA ARG A 73 -0.02 33.80 -18.47
C ARG A 73 0.82 33.05 -19.51
N PHE A 74 2.04 33.54 -19.76
CA PHE A 74 2.95 33.02 -20.78
C PHE A 74 3.98 32.07 -20.17
N SER A 75 4.51 31.16 -20.98
CA SER A 75 5.53 30.20 -20.54
C SER A 75 6.83 30.91 -20.17
N HIS A 76 7.37 30.57 -19.00
CA HIS A 76 8.67 31.02 -18.52
C HIS A 76 9.75 29.93 -18.63
N LEU A 77 9.42 28.77 -19.21
CA LEU A 77 10.40 27.69 -19.40
C LEU A 77 11.46 28.10 -20.39
N THR A 78 12.71 28.04 -19.93
CA THR A 78 13.87 28.04 -20.79
C THR A 78 14.04 26.65 -21.40
N ALA A 79 14.80 26.56 -22.51
CA ALA A 79 15.10 25.28 -23.14
C ALA A 79 15.76 24.30 -22.16
N ASP A 80 16.64 24.80 -21.29
CA ASP A 80 17.34 23.99 -20.29
C ASP A 80 16.36 23.40 -19.27
N THR A 81 15.50 24.23 -18.67
CA THR A 81 14.49 23.75 -17.70
C THR A 81 13.52 22.74 -18.31
N ARG A 82 13.19 22.90 -19.60
CA ARG A 82 12.36 21.93 -20.31
C ARG A 82 13.07 20.58 -20.43
N LEU A 83 14.35 20.59 -20.80
CA LEU A 83 15.15 19.36 -20.93
C LEU A 83 15.29 18.66 -19.58
N GLU A 84 15.56 19.41 -18.51
CA GLU A 84 15.62 18.88 -17.14
C GLU A 84 14.32 18.15 -16.76
N LEU A 85 13.16 18.77 -17.01
CA LEU A 85 11.86 18.15 -16.77
C LEU A 85 11.66 16.87 -17.60
N GLU A 86 12.05 16.87 -18.88
CA GLU A 86 11.98 15.67 -19.73
C GLU A 86 12.85 14.53 -19.18
N MET A 87 14.05 14.84 -18.67
CA MET A 87 14.93 13.87 -18.02
C MET A 87 14.34 13.29 -16.73
N GLU A 88 13.76 14.14 -15.88
CA GLU A 88 13.08 13.69 -14.65
C GLU A 88 11.90 12.76 -14.95
N ILE A 89 11.10 13.09 -15.97
CA ILE A 89 9.97 12.26 -16.41
C ILE A 89 10.48 10.90 -16.90
N TRP A 90 11.56 10.90 -17.69
CA TRP A 90 12.16 9.66 -18.16
C TRP A 90 12.68 8.80 -16.99
N ALA A 91 13.39 9.40 -16.04
CA ALA A 91 13.91 8.70 -14.87
C ALA A 91 12.78 8.10 -14.01
N LYS A 92 11.71 8.85 -13.73
CA LYS A 92 10.53 8.36 -12.99
C LYS A 92 9.84 7.20 -13.71
N LYS A 93 9.72 7.27 -15.04
CA LYS A 93 9.15 6.18 -15.86
C LYS A 93 10.04 4.94 -15.80
N GLU A 94 11.35 5.10 -15.85
CA GLU A 94 12.28 3.98 -15.79
C GLU A 94 12.27 3.32 -14.40
N GLU A 95 12.24 4.11 -13.33
CA GLU A 95 12.07 3.61 -11.96
C GLU A 95 10.73 2.85 -11.80
N ALA A 96 9.63 3.39 -12.34
CA ALA A 96 8.33 2.73 -12.31
C ALA A 96 8.33 1.40 -13.07
N LYS A 97 8.98 1.34 -14.25
CA LYS A 97 9.17 0.08 -14.99
C LYS A 97 10.00 -0.92 -14.19
N GLN A 98 11.09 -0.49 -13.56
CA GLN A 98 11.93 -1.36 -12.74
C GLN A 98 11.15 -1.91 -11.54
N LYS A 99 10.42 -1.05 -10.81
CA LYS A 99 9.53 -1.48 -9.70
C LYS A 99 8.45 -2.46 -10.18
N LEU A 100 7.89 -2.25 -11.37
CA LEU A 100 6.93 -3.17 -11.96
C LEU A 100 7.59 -4.52 -12.30
N LEU A 101 8.79 -4.50 -12.87
CA LEU A 101 9.55 -5.71 -13.19
C LEU A 101 9.92 -6.48 -11.92
N GLU A 102 10.37 -5.78 -10.88
CA GLU A 102 10.65 -6.35 -9.56
C GLU A 102 9.39 -6.96 -8.94
N ARG A 103 8.26 -6.24 -8.99
CA ARG A 103 6.97 -6.76 -8.53
C ARG A 103 6.54 -8.01 -9.31
N LYS A 104 6.77 -8.04 -10.63
CA LYS A 104 6.51 -9.23 -11.47
C LYS A 104 7.44 -10.39 -11.11
N ARG A 105 8.72 -10.13 -10.85
CA ARG A 105 9.69 -11.14 -10.37
C ARG A 105 9.29 -11.70 -9.01
N SER A 106 8.81 -10.86 -8.09
CA SER A 106 8.28 -11.32 -6.79
C SER A 106 6.89 -11.96 -6.87
N ALA A 107 6.15 -11.74 -7.96
CA ALA A 107 4.82 -12.32 -8.20
C ALA A 107 4.88 -13.66 -8.92
N ILE A 108 6.04 -14.07 -9.44
CA ILE A 108 6.30 -15.48 -9.72
C ILE A 108 6.11 -16.23 -8.41
N ALA A 109 5.13 -17.15 -8.42
CA ALA A 109 4.72 -17.87 -7.22
C ALA A 109 5.94 -18.52 -6.55
N PRO A 110 6.03 -18.49 -5.20
CA PRO A 110 7.12 -19.15 -4.49
C PRO A 110 7.22 -20.59 -5.00
N THR A 111 8.42 -20.99 -5.41
CA THR A 111 8.68 -22.33 -5.93
C THR A 111 8.34 -23.37 -4.86
N PHE A 112 8.15 -24.62 -5.29
CA PHE A 112 7.90 -25.72 -4.36
C PHE A 112 9.02 -25.82 -3.30
N GLU A 113 10.28 -25.55 -3.66
CA GLU A 113 11.41 -25.45 -2.73
C GLU A 113 11.22 -24.36 -1.67
N ASP A 114 10.84 -23.13 -2.04
CA ASP A 114 10.62 -22.03 -1.10
C ASP A 114 9.53 -22.37 -0.07
N TRP A 115 8.50 -23.08 -0.52
CA TRP A 115 7.45 -23.57 0.36
C TRP A 115 7.93 -24.65 1.33
N LEU A 116 8.74 -25.60 0.84
CA LEU A 116 9.35 -26.66 1.66
C LEU A 116 10.27 -26.07 2.74
N GLU A 117 11.11 -25.11 2.39
CA GLU A 117 11.99 -24.42 3.34
C GLU A 117 11.19 -23.71 4.43
N LYS A 118 10.12 -23.01 4.06
CA LYS A 118 9.24 -22.30 5.01
C LYS A 118 8.57 -23.27 5.97
N ARG A 119 8.27 -24.50 5.52
CA ARG A 119 7.67 -25.56 6.34
C ARG A 119 8.70 -26.26 7.22
N ALA A 120 9.92 -26.46 6.75
CA ALA A 120 11.04 -27.00 7.53
C ALA A 120 11.47 -26.05 8.66
N LYS A 121 11.44 -24.74 8.39
CA LYS A 121 11.77 -23.68 9.36
C LYS A 121 10.65 -23.42 10.37
N ARG A 122 9.46 -24.04 10.24
CA ARG A 122 8.41 -23.91 11.26
C ARG A 122 8.89 -24.53 12.57
N PRO A 123 8.81 -23.80 13.71
CA PRO A 123 9.09 -24.41 15.00
C PRO A 123 8.16 -25.61 15.15
N LYS A 124 8.71 -26.78 15.47
CA LYS A 124 7.91 -27.96 15.80
C LYS A 124 7.01 -27.54 16.96
N LYS A 125 5.72 -27.31 16.69
CA LYS A 125 4.72 -27.27 17.75
C LYS A 125 4.94 -28.55 18.54
N LYS A 126 5.03 -28.46 19.87
CA LYS A 126 5.04 -29.63 20.75
C LYS A 126 3.97 -30.55 20.21
N VAL A 127 4.40 -31.69 19.69
CA VAL A 127 3.51 -32.71 19.16
C VAL A 127 2.65 -33.05 20.37
N LEU A 128 1.39 -32.59 20.34
CA LEU A 128 0.34 -33.21 21.13
C LEU A 128 0.48 -34.70 20.81
N PRO A 129 0.50 -35.60 21.81
CA PRO A 129 1.00 -36.94 21.63
C PRO A 129 0.47 -37.52 20.33
N THR A 130 1.39 -38.09 19.53
CA THR A 130 1.11 -39.09 18.50
C THR A 130 -0.25 -39.67 18.76
N MET A 131 -1.19 -39.57 17.81
CA MET A 131 -2.50 -40.19 17.94
C MET A 131 -2.29 -41.66 18.30
N ALA A 132 -2.17 -41.93 19.60
CA ALA A 132 -2.46 -43.19 20.20
C ALA A 132 -3.91 -43.36 19.78
N LEU A 133 -4.13 -44.33 18.92
CA LEU A 133 -5.46 -44.83 18.63
C LEU A 133 -6.23 -44.79 19.95
N PRO A 134 -7.40 -44.15 20.02
CA PRO A 134 -8.13 -44.04 21.27
C PRO A 134 -8.27 -45.45 21.83
N GLU A 135 -7.61 -45.70 22.96
CA GLU A 135 -7.64 -47.00 23.62
C GLU A 135 -9.04 -47.18 24.18
N TRP A 136 -9.90 -47.79 23.37
CA TRP A 136 -11.31 -47.95 23.66
C TRP A 136 -11.44 -49.03 24.73
N THR A 137 -11.53 -48.59 25.99
CA THR A 137 -11.69 -49.49 27.14
C THR A 137 -13.18 -49.68 27.43
N LEU A 138 -13.59 -50.93 27.63
CA LEU A 138 -14.99 -51.21 27.98
C LEU A 138 -15.32 -50.66 29.37
N PRO A 139 -16.52 -50.09 29.57
CA PRO A 139 -17.02 -49.73 30.89
C PRO A 139 -16.94 -50.92 31.87
N PRO A 140 -16.55 -50.69 33.14
CA PRO A 140 -16.26 -51.75 34.10
C PRO A 140 -17.42 -52.71 34.33
N GLN A 141 -18.66 -52.26 34.17
CA GLN A 141 -19.87 -53.08 34.31
C GLN A 141 -19.95 -54.21 33.29
N LEU A 142 -19.35 -54.02 32.12
CA LEU A 142 -19.38 -54.98 31.02
C LEU A 142 -18.19 -55.95 31.02
N LEU A 143 -17.16 -55.68 31.82
CA LEU A 143 -16.01 -56.57 32.00
C LEU A 143 -16.37 -57.85 32.78
N TYR A 144 -17.46 -57.83 33.54
CA TYR A 144 -17.92 -58.94 34.38
C TYR A 144 -18.97 -59.85 33.70
N LEU A 145 -19.33 -59.58 32.43
CA LEU A 145 -20.26 -60.40 31.68
C LEU A 145 -19.53 -61.59 31.00
N PRO A 146 -20.07 -62.82 31.06
CA PRO A 146 -19.42 -64.01 30.49
C PRO A 146 -19.16 -63.93 28.97
N SER A 147 -20.01 -63.20 28.24
CA SER A 147 -19.82 -62.90 26.82
C SER A 147 -20.47 -61.57 26.46
N ILE A 148 -19.68 -60.69 25.85
CA ILE A 148 -20.16 -59.42 25.30
C ILE A 148 -20.66 -59.72 23.87
N PRO A 149 -21.90 -59.33 23.50
CA PRO A 149 -22.39 -59.51 22.14
C PRO A 149 -21.50 -58.75 21.14
N LEU A 150 -21.38 -59.28 19.91
CA LEU A 150 -20.43 -58.80 18.89
C LEU A 150 -20.52 -57.28 18.61
N SER A 151 -21.70 -56.68 18.76
CA SER A 151 -21.94 -55.24 18.58
C SER A 151 -21.37 -54.33 19.67
N LEU A 152 -20.99 -54.88 20.83
CA LEU A 152 -20.45 -54.15 21.98
C LEU A 152 -18.96 -54.44 22.23
N GLN A 153 -18.30 -55.19 21.33
CA GLN A 153 -16.87 -55.43 21.39
C GLN A 153 -16.10 -54.21 20.85
N PRO A 154 -14.97 -53.83 21.47
CA PRO A 154 -14.20 -52.69 21.02
C PRO A 154 -13.48 -53.06 19.72
N PRO A 155 -13.39 -52.14 18.74
CA PRO A 155 -12.67 -52.39 17.50
C PRO A 155 -11.19 -52.64 17.79
N GLN A 156 -10.62 -53.67 17.17
CA GLN A 156 -9.21 -54.03 17.29
C GLN A 156 -8.37 -53.19 16.33
N VAL A 157 -7.06 -53.09 16.58
CA VAL A 157 -6.13 -52.34 15.73
C VAL A 157 -6.10 -52.91 14.30
N GLU A 158 -6.35 -54.20 14.17
CA GLU A 158 -6.41 -54.96 12.92
C GLU A 158 -7.61 -54.53 12.05
N ASP A 159 -8.72 -54.14 12.67
CA ASP A 159 -9.92 -53.70 11.95
C ASP A 159 -9.61 -52.44 11.13
N PHE A 160 -8.82 -51.52 11.71
CA PHE A 160 -8.39 -50.28 11.03
C PHE A 160 -7.38 -50.52 9.90
N LYS A 161 -6.62 -51.62 9.93
CA LYS A 161 -5.70 -51.98 8.84
C LYS A 161 -6.44 -52.53 7.61
N SER A 162 -7.65 -53.05 7.82
CA SER A 162 -8.47 -53.65 6.76
C SER A 162 -9.33 -52.65 5.99
N ILE A 163 -9.45 -51.41 6.48
CA ILE A 163 -10.27 -50.37 5.85
C ILE A 163 -9.58 -49.90 4.55
N PRO A 164 -10.23 -50.05 3.38
CA PRO A 164 -9.68 -49.54 2.14
C PRO A 164 -9.57 -48.01 2.23
N ARG A 165 -8.41 -47.48 1.84
CA ARG A 165 -8.17 -46.04 1.83
C ARG A 165 -9.05 -45.42 0.75
N ILE A 166 -10.11 -44.73 1.19
CA ILE A 166 -10.99 -43.95 0.30
C ILE A 166 -10.33 -42.59 0.11
N ASP A 167 -9.81 -42.37 -1.09
CA ASP A 167 -9.39 -41.04 -1.53
C ASP A 167 -10.65 -40.29 -1.99
N TRP A 168 -10.96 -39.20 -1.29
CA TRP A 168 -12.00 -38.27 -1.73
C TRP A 168 -11.41 -37.44 -2.87
N GLY A 169 -11.98 -37.62 -4.07
CA GLY A 169 -11.64 -36.87 -5.27
C GLY A 169 -12.10 -35.41 -5.20
#